data_AF-A0AAU7YKJ7-F1
#
_entry.id   AF-A0AAU7YKJ7-F1
#
_cell.length_a   1.000
_cell.length_b   1.000
_cell.length_c   1.000
_cell.angle_alpha   90.00
_cell.angle_beta   90.00
_cell.angle_gamma   90.00
#
_symmetry.space_group_name_H-M   'P 1'
#
loop_
_entity.id
_entity.type
_entity.pdbx_description
1 polymer ?
#
loop_
_entity_poly.entity_id
_entity_poly.type
_entity_poly.pdbx_seq_one_letter_code
_entity_poly.pdbx_strand_id
1 'polypeptide(L)'
;MTSKDQNKKTNVNHKKIFGALESVDIEQSKFVSKINSQKEIKLEDTMPFPSRNVRENKINYGKGLDYIYGTKPVSDQEDKNPFASALQKIKPNTEKLSWFKSSIVEAKNVNELHKVIDKVLASGARLNACNDGEWSFAEYVILGTHFHKFDKADRKKLIRKLMLSGAEFHDTLLQNKLIGEIYNELQPEVQPQIDKQLEELEEAGENAVQEGELIDVEIDNTTSYIEFSGNSKVEVAKILEANRKLGSNILKIGNDAVEVKSEKGGIRNYTDISDGSSIMLEFPTSIGKLNIILYQEADQVQVRVENKEMWAELQKRGEEIGKNCLFGGVKLKEAVERGSFTRCGIWSEKQKEVSEKLFSWADKVRENSKETCRAL
;
A
#
# COMPACT_ATOMS: atom_id res chain seq x y z
N MET A 1 57.26 26.45 18.04
CA MET A 1 56.02 27.13 18.50
C MET A 1 54.92 26.06 18.48
N THR A 2 54.66 25.37 19.60
CA THR A 2 53.58 25.65 20.60
C THR A 2 52.19 25.63 19.97
N SER A 3 51.12 25.04 20.51
CA SER A 3 50.84 24.31 21.75
C SER A 3 49.38 23.84 21.67
N LYS A 4 49.12 22.61 22.15
CA LYS A 4 48.00 22.10 22.97
C LYS A 4 46.54 22.59 22.84
N ASP A 5 45.67 21.60 23.13
CA ASP A 5 44.39 21.66 23.87
C ASP A 5 43.18 22.23 23.09
N GLN A 6 41.94 21.70 23.14
CA GLN A 6 41.24 20.94 24.18
C GLN A 6 39.85 20.41 23.68
N ASN A 7 39.50 19.17 24.07
CA ASN A 7 38.24 18.73 24.71
C ASN A 7 36.81 18.83 24.08
N LYS A 8 36.20 17.63 24.01
CA LYS A 8 34.92 17.16 24.64
C LYS A 8 33.52 17.51 24.08
N LYS A 9 32.77 16.41 23.87
CA LYS A 9 31.33 16.16 24.17
C LYS A 9 30.34 16.85 23.21
N THR A 10 29.24 16.25 22.74
CA THR A 10 28.31 15.33 23.43
C THR A 10 27.45 14.53 22.43
N ASN A 11 27.14 13.32 22.87
CA ASN A 11 26.12 12.38 22.46
C ASN A 11 24.70 12.98 22.64
N VAL A 12 23.78 12.85 21.67
CA VAL A 12 22.32 12.81 21.92
C VAL A 12 21.66 11.86 20.92
N ASN A 13 21.31 10.67 21.43
CA ASN A 13 20.35 9.74 20.84
C ASN A 13 18.99 10.44 20.66
N HIS A 14 18.45 10.50 19.44
CA HIS A 14 17.04 10.79 19.23
C HIS A 14 16.28 9.46 19.14
N LYS A 15 15.72 9.00 20.26
CA LYS A 15 14.74 7.91 20.31
C LYS A 15 13.37 8.46 19.86
N LYS A 16 12.74 7.83 18.86
CA LYS A 16 11.47 8.27 18.26
C LYS A 16 10.24 7.69 18.97
N ILE A 17 9.58 8.51 19.78
CA ILE A 17 8.29 8.38 20.50
C ILE A 17 6.98 7.91 19.76
N PHE A 18 6.42 6.68 19.80
CA PHE A 18 4.95 6.54 19.53
C PHE A 18 4.17 6.71 20.83
N GLY A 19 2.85 6.88 20.82
CA GLY A 19 2.03 7.08 22.02
C GLY A 19 0.68 6.43 21.89
N ALA A 20 0.33 5.50 22.76
CA ALA A 20 -1.07 5.22 23.05
C ALA A 20 -1.48 5.99 24.32
N LEU A 21 -2.48 6.86 24.21
CA LEU A 21 -3.13 7.50 25.36
C LEU A 21 -4.64 7.51 25.13
N GLU A 22 -5.38 7.04 26.15
CA GLU A 22 -6.83 7.03 26.21
C GLU A 22 -7.39 8.42 26.56
N SER A 23 -8.60 8.68 26.06
CA SER A 23 -9.35 9.93 26.04
C SER A 23 -9.62 10.62 27.39
N VAL A 24 -9.61 11.96 27.39
CA VAL A 24 -10.49 12.84 28.20
C VAL A 24 -10.86 14.07 27.35
N ASP A 25 -12.17 14.33 27.21
CA ASP A 25 -12.74 15.52 26.56
C ASP A 25 -12.40 16.83 27.28
N ILE A 26 -12.20 17.93 26.54
CA ILE A 26 -12.64 19.31 26.82
C ILE A 26 -12.58 20.14 25.52
N GLU A 27 -13.68 20.82 25.22
CA GLU A 27 -13.85 21.80 24.12
C GLU A 27 -12.96 23.04 24.26
N GLN A 28 -12.44 23.58 23.15
CA GLN A 28 -12.84 24.90 22.57
C GLN A 28 -11.93 25.36 21.40
N SER A 29 -12.51 25.32 20.19
CA SER A 29 -12.55 26.36 19.12
C SER A 29 -11.42 27.42 19.00
N LYS A 30 -10.78 27.54 17.80
CA LYS A 30 -11.07 28.51 16.69
C LYS A 30 -9.82 28.88 15.84
N PHE A 31 -10.01 28.87 14.50
CA PHE A 31 -9.39 29.75 13.48
C PHE A 31 -7.93 29.41 13.06
N VAL A 32 -7.42 29.50 11.82
CA VAL A 32 -7.74 30.25 10.58
C VAL A 32 -7.23 29.46 9.35
N SER A 33 -8.07 29.33 8.32
CA SER A 33 -7.66 29.14 6.93
C SER A 33 -7.10 30.44 6.34
N LYS A 34 -5.95 30.42 5.65
CA LYS A 34 -5.72 31.09 4.34
C LYS A 34 -4.23 31.27 3.97
N ILE A 35 -3.94 30.73 2.78
CA ILE A 35 -3.14 31.31 1.67
C ILE A 35 -1.60 31.24 1.79
N ASN A 36 -1.01 30.57 0.80
CA ASN A 36 -0.01 31.25 -0.03
C ASN A 36 -0.47 31.25 -1.49
N SER A 37 -0.74 32.44 -1.99
CA SER A 37 -1.13 32.79 -3.36
C SER A 37 0.12 33.28 -4.08
N GLN A 38 0.34 32.82 -5.32
CA GLN A 38 0.64 33.65 -6.49
C GLN A 38 1.27 32.82 -7.62
N LYS A 39 0.47 32.54 -8.66
CA LYS A 39 0.69 33.08 -10.01
C LYS A 39 -0.55 32.82 -10.87
N GLU A 40 -1.30 33.89 -11.11
CA GLU A 40 -2.27 33.98 -12.19
C GLU A 40 -1.53 33.82 -13.53
N ILE A 41 -2.02 32.95 -14.40
CA ILE A 41 -1.73 33.00 -15.84
C ILE A 41 -3.07 33.23 -16.53
N LYS A 42 -3.15 34.39 -17.21
CA LYS A 42 -4.33 34.89 -17.91
C LYS A 42 -4.64 34.02 -19.14
N LEU A 43 -5.91 33.71 -19.31
CA LEU A 43 -6.49 33.27 -20.58
C LEU A 43 -6.46 34.45 -21.57
N GLU A 44 -6.12 34.15 -22.82
CA GLU A 44 -6.08 35.01 -24.02
C GLU A 44 -4.66 35.33 -24.52
N ASP A 45 -4.11 34.39 -25.29
CA ASP A 45 -3.44 34.71 -26.55
C ASP A 45 -3.54 33.48 -27.49
N THR A 46 -4.51 33.61 -28.40
CA THR A 46 -4.56 33.11 -29.78
C THR A 46 -3.69 31.92 -30.21
N MET A 47 -4.36 30.87 -30.70
CA MET A 47 -3.81 29.71 -31.41
C MET A 47 -2.87 30.06 -32.59
N PRO A 48 -2.10 29.08 -33.09
CA PRO A 48 -2.62 28.44 -34.31
C PRO A 48 -2.61 26.90 -34.22
N PHE A 49 -3.75 26.32 -34.60
CA PHE A 49 -3.84 24.97 -35.13
C PHE A 49 -2.77 24.73 -36.20
N PRO A 50 -2.07 23.58 -36.20
CA PRO A 50 -1.63 22.97 -37.43
C PRO A 50 -2.78 22.13 -37.99
N SER A 51 -3.11 22.46 -39.23
CA SER A 51 -4.05 21.82 -40.12
C SER A 51 -3.88 20.30 -40.27
N ARG A 52 -5.00 19.65 -40.60
CA ARG A 52 -5.11 18.30 -41.15
C ARG A 52 -3.92 17.93 -42.04
N ASN A 53 -3.21 16.87 -41.65
CA ASN A 53 -2.70 15.89 -42.60
C ASN A 53 -3.24 14.53 -42.21
N VAL A 54 -4.28 14.11 -42.93
CA VAL A 54 -4.75 12.74 -43.00
C VAL A 54 -3.59 11.92 -43.58
N ARG A 55 -2.82 11.25 -42.71
CA ARG A 55 -2.12 10.03 -43.10
C ARG A 55 -2.83 8.89 -42.41
N GLU A 56 -3.63 8.18 -43.22
CA GLU A 56 -4.07 6.82 -42.95
C GLU A 56 -2.84 5.91 -42.81
N ASN A 57 -2.12 6.01 -41.70
CA ASN A 57 -1.22 4.96 -41.30
C ASN A 57 -2.11 3.89 -40.67
N LYS A 58 -2.56 2.97 -41.53
CA LYS A 58 -3.06 1.65 -41.14
C LYS A 58 -2.12 1.11 -40.07
N ILE A 59 -2.54 1.16 -38.81
CA ILE A 59 -1.80 0.52 -37.73
C ILE A 59 -1.91 -0.96 -38.01
N ASN A 60 -0.78 -1.52 -38.45
CA ASN A 60 -0.64 -2.91 -38.82
C ASN A 60 -0.75 -3.73 -37.52
N TYR A 61 -1.91 -4.35 -37.29
CA TYR A 61 -2.19 -5.24 -36.16
C TYR A 61 -1.22 -6.44 -36.05
N GLY A 62 -0.29 -6.61 -37.00
CA GLY A 62 0.74 -7.64 -37.01
C GLY A 62 1.95 -7.41 -36.10
N LYS A 63 2.12 -6.22 -35.49
CA LYS A 63 3.16 -5.96 -34.46
C LYS A 63 2.59 -5.87 -33.03
N GLY A 64 1.36 -6.33 -32.85
CA GLY A 64 0.58 -6.13 -31.64
C GLY A 64 0.86 -7.08 -30.47
N LEU A 65 1.96 -7.84 -30.46
CA LEU A 65 2.27 -8.74 -29.33
C LEU A 65 3.50 -8.30 -28.52
N ASP A 66 4.52 -7.71 -29.15
CA ASP A 66 5.67 -7.16 -28.39
C ASP A 66 5.29 -5.93 -27.54
N TYR A 67 4.21 -5.23 -27.89
CA TYR A 67 3.64 -4.14 -27.08
C TYR A 67 2.77 -4.66 -25.91
N ILE A 68 2.32 -5.91 -25.98
CA ILE A 68 1.44 -6.57 -24.99
C ILE A 68 2.27 -7.30 -23.92
N TYR A 69 3.51 -7.69 -24.24
CA TYR A 69 4.42 -8.40 -23.33
C TYR A 69 5.73 -7.63 -23.03
N GLY A 70 5.92 -6.44 -23.59
CA GLY A 70 7.13 -5.65 -23.46
C GLY A 70 7.10 -4.62 -22.32
N THR A 71 8.29 -4.21 -21.92
CA THR A 71 8.55 -3.09 -21.01
C THR A 71 7.80 -1.82 -21.45
N LYS A 72 7.34 -1.02 -20.49
CA LYS A 72 6.86 0.35 -20.71
C LYS A 72 7.80 1.05 -21.70
N PRO A 73 7.28 1.82 -22.67
CA PRO A 73 8.14 2.64 -23.51
C PRO A 73 9.01 3.48 -22.58
N VAL A 74 10.34 3.42 -22.76
CA VAL A 74 11.30 4.18 -21.96
C VAL A 74 11.00 5.66 -22.19
N SER A 75 10.19 6.22 -21.30
CA SER A 75 10.18 7.63 -21.03
C SER A 75 11.45 7.88 -20.24
N ASP A 76 12.41 8.60 -20.82
CA ASP A 76 13.66 9.02 -20.17
C ASP A 76 13.44 9.84 -18.86
N GLN A 77 12.19 9.95 -18.39
CA GLN A 77 11.75 10.71 -17.22
C GLN A 77 11.12 9.85 -16.10
N GLU A 78 10.74 8.59 -16.32
CA GLU A 78 9.99 7.83 -15.28
C GLU A 78 10.87 7.36 -14.11
N ASP A 79 12.13 6.96 -14.34
CA ASP A 79 13.07 6.55 -13.27
C ASP A 79 13.55 7.72 -12.38
N LYS A 80 13.10 8.94 -12.66
CA LYS A 80 13.46 10.15 -11.91
C LYS A 80 12.26 11.01 -11.56
N ASN A 81 11.04 10.48 -11.57
CA ASN A 81 9.90 11.26 -11.10
C ASN A 81 9.87 11.26 -9.55
N PRO A 82 10.32 12.32 -8.85
CA PRO A 82 10.22 12.37 -7.40
C PRO A 82 8.76 12.32 -6.91
N PHE A 83 7.80 12.62 -7.80
CA PHE A 83 6.36 12.63 -7.56
C PHE A 83 5.66 11.30 -7.91
N ALA A 84 6.39 10.22 -8.21
CA ALA A 84 5.76 8.90 -8.30
C ALA A 84 5.16 8.51 -6.94
N SER A 85 3.95 7.92 -6.96
CA SER A 85 3.22 7.50 -5.76
C SER A 85 4.13 6.70 -4.82
N ALA A 86 4.04 6.98 -3.53
CA ALA A 86 4.84 6.32 -2.52
C ALA A 86 4.56 4.81 -2.47
N LEU A 87 3.31 4.40 -2.68
CA LEU A 87 2.94 3.00 -2.84
C LEU A 87 3.62 2.36 -4.05
N GLN A 88 3.71 3.04 -5.20
CA GLN A 88 4.37 2.47 -6.39
C GLN A 88 5.87 2.17 -6.15
N LYS A 89 6.53 2.94 -5.28
CA LYS A 89 7.95 2.73 -4.91
C LYS A 89 8.18 1.47 -4.07
N ILE A 90 7.14 0.91 -3.45
CA ILE A 90 7.23 -0.35 -2.72
C ILE A 90 7.15 -1.50 -3.73
N LYS A 91 8.20 -2.33 -3.79
CA LYS A 91 8.26 -3.45 -4.74
C LYS A 91 7.10 -4.43 -4.53
N PRO A 92 6.46 -4.91 -5.62
CA PRO A 92 5.45 -5.96 -5.51
C PRO A 92 6.10 -7.32 -5.18
N ASN A 93 5.29 -8.24 -4.68
CA ASN A 93 5.67 -9.66 -4.65
C ASN A 93 5.68 -10.20 -6.09
N THR A 94 6.87 -10.46 -6.63
CA THR A 94 7.08 -10.85 -8.02
C THR A 94 6.42 -12.18 -8.38
N GLU A 95 6.46 -13.18 -7.50
CA GLU A 95 5.85 -14.50 -7.75
C GLU A 95 4.33 -14.37 -7.81
N LYS A 96 3.74 -13.66 -6.84
CA LYS A 96 2.30 -13.44 -6.77
C LYS A 96 1.80 -12.62 -7.97
N LEU A 97 2.54 -11.57 -8.36
CA LEU A 97 2.25 -10.76 -9.54
C LEU A 97 2.34 -11.58 -10.83
N SER A 98 3.37 -12.42 -10.98
CA SER A 98 3.54 -13.30 -12.14
C SER A 98 2.39 -14.30 -12.26
N TRP A 99 1.98 -14.91 -11.15
CA TRP A 99 0.82 -15.81 -11.11
C TRP A 99 -0.47 -15.12 -11.55
N PHE A 100 -0.71 -13.89 -11.08
CA PHE A 100 -1.88 -13.11 -11.50
C PHE A 100 -1.83 -12.79 -13.00
N LYS A 101 -0.68 -12.32 -13.52
CA LYS A 101 -0.52 -12.04 -14.96
C LYS A 101 -0.78 -13.30 -15.81
N SER A 102 -0.28 -14.47 -15.40
CA SER A 102 -0.57 -15.75 -16.07
C SER A 102 -2.07 -16.06 -16.08
N SER A 103 -2.74 -15.88 -14.95
CA SER A 103 -4.19 -16.13 -14.84
C SER A 103 -5.03 -15.23 -15.76
N ILE A 104 -4.59 -14.00 -16.02
CA ILE A 104 -5.24 -13.09 -16.98
C ILE A 104 -5.11 -13.60 -18.41
N VAL A 105 -3.94 -14.11 -18.80
CA VAL A 105 -3.69 -14.65 -20.14
C VAL A 105 -4.51 -15.92 -20.39
N GLU A 106 -4.69 -16.75 -19.36
CA GLU A 106 -5.46 -18.00 -19.45
C GLU A 106 -6.98 -17.79 -19.48
N ALA A 107 -7.48 -16.63 -19.05
CA ALA A 107 -8.90 -16.34 -18.98
C ALA A 107 -9.53 -16.24 -20.39
N LYS A 108 -10.45 -17.16 -20.71
CA LYS A 108 -11.00 -17.32 -22.07
C LYS A 108 -12.16 -16.38 -22.39
N ASN A 109 -12.79 -15.82 -21.36
CA ASN A 109 -13.98 -14.99 -21.48
C ASN A 109 -14.06 -13.96 -20.34
N VAL A 110 -14.97 -12.99 -20.49
CA VAL A 110 -15.16 -11.89 -19.53
C VAL A 110 -15.47 -12.39 -18.10
N ASN A 111 -16.21 -13.49 -17.97
CA ASN A 111 -16.59 -14.03 -16.65
C ASN A 111 -15.39 -14.63 -15.93
N GLU A 112 -14.53 -15.36 -16.65
CA GLU A 112 -13.27 -15.86 -16.11
C GLU A 112 -12.35 -14.70 -15.72
N LEU A 113 -12.27 -13.66 -16.54
CA LEU A 113 -11.47 -12.47 -16.23
C LEU A 113 -11.97 -11.76 -14.95
N HIS A 114 -13.28 -11.59 -14.80
CA HIS A 114 -13.86 -11.05 -13.57
C HIS A 114 -13.50 -11.90 -12.34
N LYS A 115 -13.54 -13.24 -12.44
CA LYS A 115 -13.14 -14.13 -11.34
C LYS A 115 -11.66 -13.98 -10.98
N VAL A 116 -10.78 -13.79 -11.96
CA VAL A 116 -9.36 -13.56 -11.70
C VAL A 116 -9.19 -12.23 -10.96
N ILE A 117 -9.83 -11.15 -11.43
CA ILE A 117 -9.78 -9.84 -10.78
C ILE A 117 -10.31 -9.94 -9.34
N ASP A 118 -11.45 -10.61 -9.11
CA ASP A 118 -12.02 -10.76 -7.77
C ASP A 118 -11.07 -11.49 -6.82
N LYS A 119 -10.34 -12.51 -7.31
CA LYS A 119 -9.29 -13.19 -6.53
C LYS A 119 -8.12 -12.26 -6.20
N VAL A 120 -7.69 -11.45 -7.16
CA VAL A 120 -6.59 -10.48 -6.98
C VAL A 120 -6.97 -9.47 -5.90
N LEU A 121 -8.16 -8.87 -6.01
CA LEU A 121 -8.70 -7.90 -5.06
C LEU A 121 -8.81 -8.51 -3.66
N ALA A 122 -9.42 -9.70 -3.54
CA ALA A 122 -9.59 -10.40 -2.26
C ALA A 122 -8.27 -10.81 -1.60
N SER A 123 -7.19 -10.93 -2.38
CA SER A 123 -5.86 -11.25 -1.85
C SER A 123 -5.12 -10.03 -1.28
N GLY A 124 -5.72 -8.83 -1.36
CA GLY A 124 -5.12 -7.56 -1.00
C GLY A 124 -3.94 -7.15 -1.88
N ALA A 125 -3.90 -7.65 -3.12
CA ALA A 125 -2.85 -7.26 -4.06
C ALA A 125 -3.01 -5.77 -4.46
N ARG A 126 -1.88 -5.08 -4.54
CA ARG A 126 -1.78 -3.70 -5.05
C ARG A 126 -1.88 -3.73 -6.58
N LEU A 127 -2.86 -3.01 -7.12
CA LEU A 127 -3.19 -2.96 -8.53
C LEU A 127 -2.21 -2.11 -9.33
N ASN A 128 -1.66 -1.07 -8.69
CA ASN A 128 -0.77 -0.08 -9.31
C ASN A 128 0.69 -0.49 -9.18
N ALA A 129 1.00 -1.50 -8.35
CA ALA A 129 2.36 -2.00 -8.18
C ALA A 129 2.87 -2.74 -9.43
N CYS A 130 4.06 -2.37 -9.89
CA CYS A 130 4.77 -3.01 -10.99
C CYS A 130 6.28 -3.12 -10.69
N ASN A 131 6.97 -4.01 -11.41
CA ASN A 131 8.43 -3.93 -11.46
C ASN A 131 8.85 -2.75 -12.35
N ASP A 132 10.09 -2.30 -12.20
CA ASP A 132 10.66 -1.22 -13.01
C ASP A 132 10.51 -1.54 -14.50
N GLY A 133 9.95 -0.58 -15.24
CA GLY A 133 9.68 -0.73 -16.67
C GLY A 133 8.57 -1.72 -17.03
N GLU A 134 7.78 -2.25 -16.09
CA GLU A 134 6.60 -3.08 -16.41
C GLU A 134 5.28 -2.30 -16.29
N TRP A 135 4.24 -2.81 -16.95
CA TRP A 135 2.86 -2.38 -16.73
C TRP A 135 2.32 -2.88 -15.38
N SER A 136 1.49 -2.07 -14.73
CA SER A 136 0.78 -2.44 -13.50
C SER A 136 -0.19 -3.61 -13.74
N PHE A 137 -0.66 -4.26 -12.68
CA PHE A 137 -1.66 -5.33 -12.84
C PHE A 137 -2.94 -4.79 -13.51
N ALA A 138 -3.42 -3.61 -13.10
CA ALA A 138 -4.61 -3.02 -13.68
C ALA A 138 -4.45 -2.73 -15.18
N GLU A 139 -3.28 -2.22 -15.59
CA GLU A 139 -2.98 -1.97 -16.99
C GLU A 139 -2.82 -3.27 -17.78
N TYR A 140 -2.22 -4.29 -17.18
CA TYR A 140 -2.09 -5.62 -17.78
C TYR A 140 -3.46 -6.25 -18.07
N VAL A 141 -4.45 -6.07 -17.19
CA VAL A 141 -5.84 -6.51 -17.44
C VAL A 141 -6.43 -5.85 -18.69
N ILE A 142 -6.16 -4.56 -18.90
CA ILE A 142 -6.67 -3.79 -20.04
C ILE A 142 -5.91 -4.11 -21.33
N LEU A 143 -4.60 -4.30 -21.24
CA LEU A 143 -3.72 -4.65 -22.37
C LEU A 143 -3.81 -6.12 -22.77
N GLY A 144 -4.42 -6.96 -21.93
CA GLY A 144 -4.56 -8.40 -22.13
C GLY A 144 -5.18 -8.77 -23.48
N THR A 145 -4.80 -9.95 -23.97
CA THR A 145 -5.13 -10.50 -25.31
C THR A 145 -6.63 -10.64 -25.62
N HIS A 146 -7.50 -10.52 -24.61
CA HIS A 146 -8.94 -10.67 -24.74
C HIS A 146 -9.74 -9.37 -24.54
N PHE A 147 -9.16 -8.35 -23.91
CA PHE A 147 -9.90 -7.14 -23.54
C PHE A 147 -10.53 -6.42 -24.74
N HIS A 148 -9.79 -6.30 -25.83
CA HIS A 148 -10.25 -5.67 -27.07
C HIS A 148 -11.35 -6.45 -27.81
N LYS A 149 -11.54 -7.74 -27.47
CA LYS A 149 -12.56 -8.61 -28.08
C LYS A 149 -13.92 -8.49 -27.38
N PHE A 150 -13.96 -7.90 -26.19
CA PHE A 150 -15.20 -7.72 -25.45
C PHE A 150 -16.01 -6.55 -26.00
N ASP A 151 -17.32 -6.60 -25.79
CA ASP A 151 -18.20 -5.49 -26.14
C ASP A 151 -17.95 -4.26 -25.24
N LYS A 152 -18.58 -3.13 -25.57
CA LYS A 152 -18.40 -1.90 -24.81
C LYS A 152 -18.91 -2.03 -23.36
N ALA A 153 -20.02 -2.74 -23.13
CA ALA A 153 -20.63 -2.86 -21.81
C ALA A 153 -19.73 -3.66 -20.86
N ASP A 154 -19.13 -4.75 -21.34
CA ASP A 154 -18.26 -5.61 -20.54
C ASP A 154 -16.91 -4.94 -20.25
N ARG A 155 -16.31 -4.23 -21.23
CA ARG A 155 -15.13 -3.39 -20.98
C ARG A 155 -15.41 -2.31 -19.94
N LYS A 156 -16.57 -1.66 -20.02
CA LYS A 156 -17.00 -0.64 -19.05
C LYS A 156 -17.13 -1.24 -17.64
N LYS A 157 -17.69 -2.44 -17.48
CA LYS A 157 -17.76 -3.12 -16.17
C LYS A 157 -16.37 -3.45 -15.61
N LEU A 158 -15.44 -3.91 -16.44
CA LEU A 158 -14.07 -4.23 -16.03
C LEU A 158 -13.30 -2.97 -15.59
N ILE A 159 -13.27 -1.94 -16.43
CA ILE A 159 -12.59 -0.67 -16.11
C ILE A 159 -13.20 -0.06 -14.85
N ARG A 160 -14.54 -0.01 -14.75
CA ARG A 160 -15.22 0.50 -13.56
C ARG A 160 -14.82 -0.25 -12.29
N LYS A 161 -14.75 -1.58 -12.33
CA LYS A 161 -14.32 -2.40 -11.19
C LYS A 161 -12.91 -2.06 -10.75
N LEU A 162 -11.98 -1.92 -11.71
CA LEU A 162 -10.60 -1.54 -11.43
C LEU A 162 -10.51 -0.12 -10.84
N MET A 163 -11.18 0.87 -11.46
CA MET A 163 -11.18 2.25 -10.96
C MET A 163 -11.76 2.34 -9.54
N LEU A 164 -12.90 1.69 -9.26
CA LEU A 164 -13.48 1.65 -7.91
C LEU A 164 -12.58 0.98 -6.87
N SER A 165 -11.56 0.23 -7.32
CA SER A 165 -10.57 -0.40 -6.46
C SER A 165 -9.25 0.42 -6.40
N GLY A 166 -9.24 1.66 -6.90
CA GLY A 166 -8.08 2.55 -6.86
C GLY A 166 -7.07 2.35 -7.99
N ALA A 167 -7.45 1.70 -9.10
CA ALA A 167 -6.55 1.54 -10.23
C ALA A 167 -6.22 2.87 -10.92
N GLU A 168 -4.93 3.13 -11.10
CA GLU A 168 -4.38 4.23 -11.88
C GLU A 168 -3.96 3.73 -13.26
N PHE A 169 -4.28 4.51 -14.30
CA PHE A 169 -3.92 4.19 -15.68
C PHE A 169 -3.02 5.28 -16.23
N HIS A 170 -1.90 4.89 -16.83
CA HIS A 170 -1.00 5.86 -17.45
C HIS A 170 -1.68 6.60 -18.61
N ASP A 171 -1.32 7.87 -18.80
CA ASP A 171 -1.83 8.72 -19.88
C ASP A 171 -1.66 8.07 -21.26
N THR A 172 -0.55 7.36 -21.49
CA THR A 172 -0.31 6.64 -22.74
C THR A 172 -1.36 5.56 -23.00
N LEU A 173 -1.83 4.86 -21.97
CA LEU A 173 -2.92 3.89 -22.09
C LEU A 173 -4.25 4.61 -22.38
N LEU A 174 -4.50 5.75 -21.72
CA LEU A 174 -5.72 6.54 -21.89
C LEU A 174 -5.80 7.25 -23.25
N GLN A 175 -4.67 7.49 -23.93
CA GLN A 175 -4.65 7.98 -25.32
C GLN A 175 -5.25 6.97 -26.31
N ASN A 176 -5.35 5.69 -25.95
CA ASN A 176 -6.10 4.74 -26.75
C ASN A 176 -7.58 5.13 -26.76
N LYS A 177 -8.08 5.54 -27.93
CA LYS A 177 -9.45 6.04 -28.11
C LYS A 177 -10.51 5.17 -27.43
N LEU A 178 -10.39 3.85 -27.56
CA LEU A 178 -11.36 2.92 -26.99
C LEU A 178 -11.37 2.95 -25.45
N ILE A 179 -10.19 2.96 -24.84
CA ILE A 179 -10.00 2.91 -23.39
C ILE A 179 -10.31 4.28 -22.80
N GLY A 180 -9.75 5.35 -23.38
CA GLY A 180 -9.96 6.72 -22.95
C GLY A 180 -11.42 7.16 -22.99
N GLU A 181 -12.18 6.78 -24.03
CA GLU A 181 -13.63 7.07 -24.08
C GLU A 181 -14.39 6.40 -22.92
N ILE A 182 -14.10 5.12 -22.63
CA ILE A 182 -14.75 4.41 -21.51
C ILE A 182 -14.34 5.00 -20.16
N TYR A 183 -13.06 5.34 -20.00
CA TYR A 183 -12.54 5.97 -18.79
C TYR A 183 -13.22 7.31 -18.52
N ASN A 184 -13.28 8.19 -19.53
CA ASN A 184 -13.92 9.51 -19.42
C ASN A 184 -15.42 9.41 -19.13
N GLU A 185 -16.10 8.36 -19.63
CA GLU A 185 -17.51 8.10 -19.28
C GLU A 185 -17.70 7.67 -17.82
N LEU A 186 -16.71 6.98 -17.23
CA LEU A 186 -16.79 6.44 -15.87
C LEU A 186 -16.24 7.40 -14.81
N GLN A 187 -15.30 8.27 -15.18
CA GLN A 187 -14.61 9.15 -14.25
C GLN A 187 -15.57 10.01 -13.40
N PRO A 188 -16.60 10.68 -13.95
CA PRO A 188 -17.51 11.48 -13.14
C PRO A 188 -18.34 10.67 -12.13
N GLU A 189 -18.52 9.37 -12.39
CA GLU A 189 -19.26 8.46 -11.52
C GLU A 189 -18.37 7.84 -10.42
N VAL A 190 -17.12 7.53 -10.76
CA VAL A 190 -16.20 6.80 -9.88
C VAL A 190 -15.38 7.75 -9.01
N GLN A 191 -14.89 8.87 -9.56
CA GLN A 191 -13.99 9.79 -8.86
C GLN A 191 -14.55 10.26 -7.50
N PRO A 192 -15.83 10.69 -7.38
CA PRO A 192 -16.35 11.15 -6.09
C PRO A 192 -16.37 10.07 -4.99
N GLN A 193 -16.40 8.78 -5.37
CA GLN A 193 -16.35 7.69 -4.41
C GLN A 193 -14.93 7.45 -3.89
N ILE A 194 -13.93 7.63 -4.75
CA ILE A 194 -12.51 7.54 -4.38
C ILE A 194 -12.14 8.76 -3.52
N ASP A 195 -12.51 9.97 -3.97
CA ASP A 195 -12.23 11.21 -3.25
C ASP A 195 -12.78 11.17 -1.82
N LYS A 196 -14.02 10.68 -1.68
CA LYS A 196 -14.63 10.51 -0.36
C LYS A 196 -13.86 9.54 0.54
N GLN A 197 -13.35 8.43 0.00
CA GLN A 197 -12.56 7.47 0.79
C GLN A 197 -11.21 8.06 1.20
N LEU A 198 -10.59 8.85 0.32
CA LEU A 198 -9.35 9.56 0.63
C LEU A 198 -9.58 10.63 1.69
N GLU A 199 -10.66 11.41 1.61
CA GLU A 199 -11.05 12.43 2.59
C GLU A 199 -11.30 11.79 3.98
N GLU A 200 -12.05 10.69 4.05
CA GLU A 200 -12.26 9.93 5.31
C GLU A 200 -10.94 9.44 5.92
N LEU A 201 -9.97 9.06 5.08
CA LEU A 201 -8.66 8.60 5.52
C LEU A 201 -7.75 9.76 5.93
N GLU A 202 -7.79 10.87 5.22
CA GLU A 202 -7.07 12.11 5.54
C GLU A 202 -7.53 12.65 6.90
N GLU A 203 -8.84 12.80 7.11
CA GLU A 203 -9.40 13.20 8.40
C GLU A 203 -8.97 12.26 9.54
N ALA A 204 -8.97 10.95 9.30
CA ALA A 204 -8.53 9.98 10.30
C ALA A 204 -7.03 10.08 10.59
N GLY A 205 -6.23 10.33 9.57
CA GLY A 205 -4.79 10.58 9.68
C GLY A 205 -4.51 11.82 10.51
N GLU A 206 -5.14 12.95 10.18
CA GLU A 206 -5.02 14.21 10.91
C GLU A 206 -5.44 14.07 12.39
N ASN A 207 -6.59 13.45 12.65
CA ASN A 207 -7.10 13.24 14.01
C ASN A 207 -6.25 12.28 14.86
N ALA A 208 -5.41 11.46 14.21
CA ALA A 208 -4.49 10.55 14.88
C ALA A 208 -3.16 11.21 15.29
N VAL A 209 -2.81 12.36 14.73
CA VAL A 209 -1.56 13.08 15.03
C VAL A 209 -1.64 13.74 16.40
N GLN A 210 -0.77 13.33 17.32
CA GLN A 210 -0.56 13.99 18.62
C GLN A 210 0.56 15.03 18.54
N GLU A 211 1.60 14.73 17.76
CA GLU A 211 2.73 15.62 17.45
C GLU A 211 3.13 15.38 15.99
N GLY A 212 3.59 16.41 15.29
CA GLY A 212 3.96 16.35 13.87
C GLY A 212 2.81 16.74 12.94
N GLU A 213 2.80 16.20 11.73
CA GLU A 213 1.80 16.50 10.70
C GLU A 213 1.63 15.32 9.75
N LEU A 214 0.41 15.20 9.20
CA LEU A 214 0.13 14.34 8.06
C LEU A 214 0.75 14.97 6.80
N ILE A 215 1.42 14.16 5.99
CA ILE A 215 2.14 14.59 4.78
C ILE A 215 1.44 14.09 3.53
N ASP A 216 1.01 12.82 3.53
CA ASP A 216 0.46 12.19 2.34
C ASP A 216 -0.45 11.01 2.70
N VAL A 217 -1.42 10.74 1.81
CA VAL A 217 -2.39 9.65 1.92
C VAL A 217 -2.62 9.04 0.53
N GLU A 218 -2.45 7.72 0.45
CA GLU A 218 -2.72 6.96 -0.77
C GLU A 218 -3.52 5.68 -0.46
N ILE A 219 -4.31 5.22 -1.43
CA ILE A 219 -5.04 3.95 -1.36
C ILE A 219 -4.81 3.17 -2.66
N ASP A 220 -4.42 1.90 -2.53
CA ASP A 220 -4.38 0.94 -3.63
C ASP A 220 -5.10 -0.35 -3.20
N ASN A 221 -6.29 -0.59 -3.77
CA ASN A 221 -7.19 -1.69 -3.43
C ASN A 221 -7.54 -1.71 -1.93
N THR A 222 -6.98 -2.66 -1.18
CA THR A 222 -7.20 -2.77 0.27
C THR A 222 -6.00 -2.31 1.09
N THR A 223 -5.03 -1.65 0.45
CA THR A 223 -3.81 -1.16 1.09
C THR A 223 -3.89 0.36 1.19
N SER A 224 -3.80 0.90 2.40
CA SER A 224 -3.54 2.33 2.59
C SER A 224 -2.06 2.59 2.82
N TYR A 225 -1.64 3.79 2.44
CA TYR A 225 -0.37 4.37 2.82
C TYR A 225 -0.62 5.75 3.39
N ILE A 226 0.01 6.01 4.54
CA ILE A 226 -0.12 7.28 5.23
C ILE A 226 1.29 7.71 5.66
N GLU A 227 1.69 8.89 5.21
CA GLU A 227 2.98 9.47 5.55
C GLU A 227 2.82 10.61 6.54
N PHE A 228 3.66 10.61 7.56
CA PHE A 228 3.74 11.63 8.58
C PHE A 228 5.15 12.22 8.64
N SER A 229 5.26 13.43 9.16
CA SER A 229 6.56 14.08 9.37
C SER A 229 7.44 13.29 10.36
N GLY A 230 8.76 13.40 10.22
CA GLY A 230 9.71 12.47 10.85
C GLY A 230 9.77 12.45 12.39
N ASN A 231 9.21 13.47 13.05
CA ASN A 231 9.08 13.57 14.50
C ASN A 231 7.65 13.29 15.00
N SER A 232 6.81 12.70 14.15
CA SER A 232 5.40 12.52 14.48
C SER A 232 5.16 11.48 15.57
N LYS A 233 4.14 11.72 16.38
CA LYS A 233 3.57 10.80 17.36
C LYS A 233 2.11 10.55 16.98
N VAL A 234 1.79 9.29 16.66
CA VAL A 234 0.52 8.95 15.98
C VAL A 234 -0.24 7.87 16.73
N GLU A 235 -1.54 8.09 16.90
CA GLU A 235 -2.48 7.14 17.49
C GLU A 235 -3.05 6.20 16.42
N VAL A 236 -2.33 5.10 16.17
CA VAL A 236 -2.65 4.10 15.13
C VAL A 236 -4.09 3.56 15.23
N ALA A 237 -4.68 3.51 16.42
CA ALA A 237 -6.04 3.02 16.61
C ALA A 237 -7.07 3.83 15.79
N LYS A 238 -6.99 5.17 15.82
CA LYS A 238 -7.94 6.06 15.13
C LYS A 238 -7.92 5.86 13.61
N ILE A 239 -6.73 5.70 13.05
CA ILE A 239 -6.53 5.41 11.62
C ILE A 239 -7.22 4.10 11.24
N LEU A 240 -6.97 3.04 12.02
CA LEU A 240 -7.50 1.71 11.72
C LEU A 240 -9.01 1.60 11.95
N GLU A 241 -9.60 2.48 12.78
CA GLU A 241 -11.04 2.58 12.93
C GLU A 241 -11.74 3.17 11.71
N ALA A 242 -11.16 4.20 11.10
CA ALA A 242 -11.63 4.73 9.82
C ALA A 242 -11.43 3.70 8.69
N ASN A 243 -10.33 2.95 8.75
CA ASN A 243 -9.92 2.00 7.72
C ASN A 243 -10.32 0.54 7.99
N ARG A 244 -11.39 0.28 8.75
CA ARG A 244 -11.79 -1.11 9.09
C ARG A 244 -12.03 -2.03 7.88
N LYS A 245 -12.28 -1.45 6.69
CA LYS A 245 -12.45 -2.19 5.43
C LYS A 245 -11.13 -2.48 4.71
N LEU A 246 -10.06 -1.75 5.02
CA LEU A 246 -8.74 -1.94 4.42
C LEU A 246 -8.00 -3.05 5.16
N GLY A 247 -7.36 -3.92 4.41
CA GLY A 247 -6.67 -5.08 4.94
C GLY A 247 -5.28 -4.75 5.48
N SER A 248 -4.53 -3.92 4.75
CA SER A 248 -3.16 -3.53 5.09
C SER A 248 -3.05 -2.01 5.17
N ASN A 249 -2.31 -1.52 6.18
CA ASN A 249 -2.10 -0.10 6.40
C ASN A 249 -0.61 0.13 6.60
N ILE A 250 -0.01 0.92 5.72
CA ILE A 250 1.40 1.27 5.75
C ILE A 250 1.51 2.67 6.36
N LEU A 251 2.15 2.75 7.51
CA LEU A 251 2.34 4.01 8.23
C LEU A 251 3.81 4.39 8.17
N LYS A 252 4.12 5.53 7.54
CA LYS A 252 5.48 6.05 7.42
C LYS A 252 5.66 7.29 8.28
N ILE A 253 6.75 7.34 9.03
CA ILE A 253 7.16 8.47 9.86
C ILE A 253 8.59 8.85 9.49
N GLY A 254 8.73 9.88 8.65
CA GLY A 254 10.01 10.21 8.04
C GLY A 254 10.55 9.02 7.23
N ASN A 255 11.73 8.50 7.59
CA ASN A 255 12.32 7.37 6.85
C ASN A 255 11.84 5.98 7.30
N ASP A 256 11.13 5.88 8.42
CA ASP A 256 10.70 4.60 9.00
C ASP A 256 9.27 4.28 8.56
N ALA A 257 8.98 3.06 8.11
CA ALA A 257 7.62 2.64 7.80
C ALA A 257 7.27 1.28 8.44
N VAL A 258 6.02 1.13 8.86
CA VAL A 258 5.48 -0.09 9.49
C VAL A 258 4.18 -0.50 8.81
N GLU A 259 3.98 -1.79 8.64
CA GLU A 259 2.71 -2.34 8.18
C GLU A 259 1.90 -2.84 9.37
N VAL A 260 0.65 -2.40 9.44
CA VAL A 260 -0.32 -2.81 10.44
C VAL A 260 -1.58 -3.33 9.76
N LYS A 261 -1.98 -4.55 10.13
CA LYS A 261 -3.22 -5.17 9.66
C LYS A 261 -4.29 -5.11 10.73
N SER A 262 -5.52 -4.83 10.28
CA SER A 262 -6.71 -4.86 11.12
C SER A 262 -7.27 -6.28 11.15
N GLU A 263 -7.20 -6.92 12.32
CA GLU A 263 -7.76 -8.25 12.55
C GLU A 263 -9.17 -8.16 13.15
N LYS A 264 -9.89 -9.29 13.17
CA LYS A 264 -11.23 -9.37 13.78
C LYS A 264 -11.22 -8.83 15.21
N GLY A 265 -12.23 -8.01 15.55
CA GLY A 265 -12.37 -7.42 16.87
C GLY A 265 -11.54 -6.16 17.12
N GLY A 266 -11.01 -5.52 16.07
CA GLY A 266 -10.22 -4.28 16.19
C GLY A 266 -8.80 -4.51 16.71
N ILE A 267 -8.31 -5.76 16.61
CA ILE A 267 -6.96 -6.13 16.99
C ILE A 267 -5.98 -5.60 15.93
N ARG A 268 -4.91 -4.95 16.37
CA ARG A 268 -3.88 -4.36 15.51
C ARG A 268 -2.70 -5.30 15.42
N ASN A 269 -2.42 -5.81 14.23
CA ASN A 269 -1.32 -6.75 14.02
C ASN A 269 -0.16 -6.05 13.30
N TYR A 270 0.94 -5.81 14.00
CA TYR A 270 2.17 -5.28 13.43
C TYR A 270 2.89 -6.43 12.72
N THR A 271 2.85 -6.44 11.38
CA THR A 271 3.27 -7.60 10.58
C THR A 271 4.62 -7.44 9.91
N ASP A 272 5.05 -6.20 9.67
CA ASP A 272 6.27 -5.90 8.95
C ASP A 272 6.73 -4.47 9.18
N ILE A 273 8.00 -4.20 8.85
CA ILE A 273 8.62 -2.89 8.92
C ILE A 273 9.56 -2.76 7.71
N SER A 274 9.71 -1.56 7.16
CA SER A 274 10.63 -1.33 6.05
C SER A 274 12.08 -1.57 6.46
N ASP A 275 12.93 -1.88 5.49
CA ASP A 275 14.33 -2.21 5.74
C ASP A 275 15.09 -1.04 6.38
N GLY A 276 15.95 -1.36 7.34
CA GLY A 276 16.72 -0.35 8.09
C GLY A 276 15.89 0.57 8.99
N SER A 277 14.58 0.32 9.12
CA SER A 277 13.69 1.14 9.93
C SER A 277 13.66 0.72 11.40
N SER A 278 13.35 1.68 12.25
CA SER A 278 13.11 1.50 13.68
C SER A 278 11.95 2.35 14.15
N ILE A 279 10.96 1.74 14.78
CA ILE A 279 9.81 2.41 15.37
C ILE A 279 9.72 2.07 16.87
N MET A 280 9.06 2.91 17.66
CA MET A 280 8.88 2.65 19.10
C MET A 280 7.42 2.79 19.50
N LEU A 281 6.77 1.69 19.83
CA LEU A 281 5.40 1.69 20.35
C LEU A 281 5.40 2.03 21.85
N GLU A 282 4.60 3.00 22.26
CA GLU A 282 4.40 3.35 23.68
C GLU A 282 3.05 2.83 24.15
N PHE A 283 3.06 2.13 25.28
CA PHE A 283 1.89 1.59 25.93
C PHE A 283 1.68 2.28 27.28
N PRO A 284 0.46 2.78 27.56
CA PRO A 284 0.12 3.24 28.91
C PRO A 284 -0.02 2.01 29.81
N THR A 285 0.47 2.13 31.05
CA THR A 285 0.48 1.06 32.06
C THR A 285 0.19 1.62 33.45
N SER A 286 -0.05 0.75 34.44
CA SER A 286 -0.30 1.17 35.83
C SER A 286 0.84 1.93 36.51
N ILE A 287 2.07 1.84 35.99
CA ILE A 287 3.27 2.49 36.57
C ILE A 287 3.94 3.49 35.61
N GLY A 288 3.23 3.92 34.56
CA GLY A 288 3.72 4.89 33.59
C GLY A 288 3.64 4.40 32.15
N LYS A 289 4.53 4.89 31.29
CA LYS A 289 4.56 4.57 29.86
C LYS A 289 5.68 3.60 29.54
N LEU A 290 5.33 2.45 28.94
CA LEU A 290 6.28 1.44 28.53
C LEU A 290 6.53 1.51 27.02
N ASN A 291 7.80 1.62 26.65
CA ASN A 291 8.21 1.68 25.25
C ASN A 291 8.74 0.34 24.74
N ILE A 292 8.24 -0.08 23.59
CA ILE A 292 8.63 -1.27 22.82
C ILE A 292 9.22 -0.81 21.50
N ILE A 293 10.48 -1.12 21.26
CA ILE A 293 11.17 -0.77 20.02
C ILE A 293 11.07 -1.96 19.06
N LEU A 294 10.58 -1.70 17.85
CA LEU A 294 10.62 -2.63 16.72
C LEU A 294 11.65 -2.14 15.72
N TYR A 295 12.53 -3.03 15.27
CA TYR A 295 13.48 -2.71 14.20
C TYR A 295 13.74 -3.95 13.35
N GLN A 296 14.06 -3.74 12.08
CA GLN A 296 14.34 -4.82 11.15
C GLN A 296 15.76 -5.36 11.35
N GLU A 297 15.89 -6.69 11.39
CA GLU A 297 17.17 -7.38 11.33
C GLU A 297 16.99 -8.66 10.48
N ALA A 298 17.61 -8.67 9.30
CA ALA A 298 17.45 -9.72 8.29
C ALA A 298 15.96 -9.99 7.94
N ASP A 299 15.49 -11.24 8.04
CA ASP A 299 14.12 -11.65 7.74
C ASP A 299 13.18 -11.59 8.97
N GLN A 300 13.61 -10.92 10.05
CA GLN A 300 12.85 -10.78 11.29
C GLN A 300 12.64 -9.32 11.68
N VAL A 301 11.56 -9.09 12.45
CA VAL A 301 11.38 -7.85 13.22
C VAL A 301 11.77 -8.16 14.66
N GLN A 302 12.79 -7.47 15.14
CA GLN A 302 13.26 -7.58 16.51
C GLN A 302 12.37 -6.75 17.43
N VAL A 303 12.11 -7.27 18.63
CA VAL A 303 11.24 -6.66 19.64
C VAL A 303 12.06 -6.43 20.91
N ARG A 304 12.29 -5.16 21.26
CA ARG A 304 13.05 -4.78 22.45
C ARG A 304 12.22 -3.93 23.38
N VAL A 305 12.21 -4.29 24.65
CA VAL A 305 11.67 -3.43 25.70
C VAL A 305 12.73 -2.42 26.12
N GLU A 306 12.37 -1.14 26.10
CA GLU A 306 13.30 -0.07 26.45
C GLU A 306 13.67 -0.09 27.94
N ASN A 307 12.67 -0.25 28.81
CA ASN A 307 12.84 -0.32 30.26
C ASN A 307 12.54 -1.73 30.77
N LYS A 308 13.58 -2.56 30.91
CA LYS A 308 13.47 -3.95 31.35
C LYS A 308 13.01 -4.10 32.80
N GLU A 309 13.37 -3.14 33.67
CA GLU A 309 12.96 -3.16 35.08
C GLU A 309 11.45 -2.92 35.21
N MET A 310 10.93 -1.92 34.49
CA MET A 310 9.50 -1.64 34.41
C MET A 310 8.72 -2.84 33.83
N TRP A 311 9.23 -3.46 32.76
CA TRP A 311 8.64 -4.68 32.21
C TRP A 311 8.55 -5.80 33.24
N ALA A 312 9.63 -6.10 33.94
CA ALA A 312 9.66 -7.15 34.96
C ALA A 312 8.66 -6.87 36.10
N GLU A 313 8.54 -5.61 36.52
CA GLU A 313 7.57 -5.20 37.54
C GLU A 313 6.12 -5.38 37.06
N LEU A 314 5.81 -5.00 35.81
CA LEU A 314 4.50 -5.20 35.21
C LEU A 314 4.15 -6.69 35.08
N GLN A 315 5.11 -7.54 34.74
CA GLN A 315 4.92 -8.99 34.71
C GLN A 315 4.62 -9.58 36.10
N LYS A 316 5.29 -9.11 37.16
CA LYS A 316 5.00 -9.53 38.54
C LYS A 316 3.58 -9.15 38.98
N ARG A 317 3.07 -8.02 38.50
CA ARG A 317 1.71 -7.54 38.75
C ARG A 317 0.65 -8.26 37.93
N GLY A 318 1.04 -9.05 36.94
CA GLY A 318 0.13 -9.73 36.04
C GLY A 318 -0.60 -8.79 35.07
N GLU A 319 -0.05 -7.60 34.81
CA GLU A 319 -0.66 -6.63 33.90
C GLU A 319 -0.51 -7.08 32.43
N GLU A 320 -1.64 -7.21 31.73
CA GLU A 320 -1.66 -7.57 30.30
C GLU A 320 -1.51 -6.33 29.42
N ILE A 321 -0.30 -6.10 28.94
CA ILE A 321 0.05 -4.94 28.10
C ILE A 321 -0.23 -5.26 26.63
N GLY A 322 -0.81 -4.30 25.90
CA GLY A 322 -1.05 -4.45 24.47
C GLY A 322 -2.10 -5.51 24.14
N LYS A 323 -3.14 -5.66 24.99
CA LYS A 323 -4.22 -6.64 24.83
C LYS A 323 -4.85 -6.68 23.44
N ASN A 324 -4.95 -5.52 22.78
CA ASN A 324 -5.51 -5.38 21.42
C ASN A 324 -4.42 -5.28 20.33
N CYS A 325 -3.22 -5.77 20.60
CA CYS A 325 -2.10 -5.75 19.67
C CYS A 325 -1.51 -7.15 19.49
N LEU A 326 -1.15 -7.46 18.24
CA LEU A 326 -0.39 -8.63 17.84
C LEU A 326 0.88 -8.20 17.10
N PHE A 327 1.87 -9.06 17.11
CA PHE A 327 3.19 -8.87 16.53
C PHE A 327 3.51 -10.11 15.71
N GLY A 328 3.37 -10.04 14.39
CA GLY A 328 3.41 -11.23 13.52
C GLY A 328 2.42 -12.32 13.93
N GLY A 329 1.25 -11.92 14.47
CA GLY A 329 0.21 -12.84 14.93
C GLY A 329 0.34 -13.36 16.37
N VAL A 330 1.39 -13.01 17.12
CA VAL A 330 1.53 -13.38 18.55
C VAL A 330 1.33 -12.18 19.48
N LYS A 331 1.02 -12.45 20.76
CA LYS A 331 0.85 -11.39 21.77
C LYS A 331 2.18 -10.71 22.10
N LEU A 332 2.12 -9.46 22.59
CA LEU A 332 3.30 -8.67 22.96
C LEU A 332 4.27 -9.41 23.89
N LYS A 333 3.76 -10.04 24.95
CA LYS A 333 4.58 -10.78 25.92
C LYS A 333 5.43 -11.86 25.25
N GLU A 334 4.80 -12.66 24.40
CA GLU A 334 5.46 -13.74 23.68
C GLU A 334 6.49 -13.21 22.67
N ALA A 335 6.16 -12.13 21.95
CA ALA A 335 7.08 -11.48 21.03
C ALA A 335 8.33 -10.92 21.76
N VAL A 336 8.14 -10.34 22.94
CA VAL A 336 9.24 -9.86 23.80
C VAL A 336 10.10 -11.02 24.33
N GLU A 337 9.48 -12.12 24.77
CA GLU A 337 10.20 -13.31 25.27
C GLU A 337 11.02 -13.98 24.17
N ARG A 338 10.48 -14.06 22.95
CA ARG A 338 11.20 -14.54 21.77
C ARG A 338 12.28 -13.56 21.29
N GLY A 339 12.11 -12.28 21.58
CA GLY A 339 12.96 -11.19 21.13
C GLY A 339 12.72 -10.78 19.67
N SER A 340 11.93 -11.53 18.92
CA SER A 340 11.61 -11.24 17.52
C SER A 340 10.35 -11.95 17.03
N PHE A 341 9.87 -11.56 15.85
CA PHE A 341 8.90 -12.30 15.05
C PHE A 341 9.28 -12.29 13.56
N THR A 342 8.81 -13.28 12.81
CA THR A 342 9.06 -13.38 11.36
C THR A 342 8.25 -12.33 10.61
N ARG A 343 8.90 -11.62 9.69
CA ARG A 343 8.23 -10.67 8.78
C ARG A 343 7.25 -11.44 7.89
N CYS A 344 5.99 -11.00 7.84
CA CYS A 344 4.94 -11.66 7.04
C CYS A 344 4.09 -10.67 6.22
N GLY A 345 4.62 -9.46 6.03
CA GLY A 345 3.94 -8.38 5.35
C GLY A 345 4.54 -8.04 3.99
N ILE A 346 4.41 -6.78 3.61
CA ILE A 346 4.64 -6.27 2.26
C ILE A 346 6.11 -6.20 1.87
N TRP A 347 7.02 -6.08 2.86
CA TRP A 347 8.46 -6.07 2.64
C TRP A 347 9.10 -7.45 2.85
N SER A 348 8.34 -8.43 3.31
CA SER A 348 8.84 -9.80 3.46
C SER A 348 9.06 -10.48 2.11
N GLU A 349 10.30 -10.90 1.84
CA GLU A 349 10.63 -11.73 0.66
C GLU A 349 9.94 -13.10 0.72
N LYS A 350 9.72 -13.61 1.94
CA LYS A 350 9.05 -14.87 2.23
C LYS A 350 7.66 -14.57 2.78
N GLN A 351 6.74 -14.14 1.93
CA GLN A 351 5.31 -14.32 2.23
C GLN A 351 5.02 -15.82 2.21
N LYS A 352 5.38 -16.54 3.29
CA LYS A 352 4.93 -17.92 3.48
C LYS A 352 3.43 -17.93 3.34
N GLU A 353 2.92 -18.90 2.60
CA GLU A 353 1.52 -19.25 2.44
C GLU A 353 0.83 -19.42 3.81
N VAL A 354 0.44 -18.33 4.48
CA VAL A 354 -0.56 -18.39 5.54
C VAL A 354 -1.96 -18.65 4.91
N SER A 355 -2.00 -18.84 3.59
CA SER A 355 -3.13 -19.34 2.82
C SER A 355 -3.11 -20.86 2.58
N GLU A 356 -2.28 -21.65 3.30
CA GLU A 356 -2.21 -23.13 3.23
C GLU A 356 -3.56 -23.86 3.49
N LYS A 357 -4.67 -23.15 3.73
CA LYS A 357 -6.04 -23.72 3.73
C LYS A 357 -7.00 -23.19 2.65
N LEU A 358 -6.58 -22.28 1.77
CA LEU A 358 -7.43 -21.73 0.70
C LEU A 358 -7.03 -22.13 -0.73
N PHE A 359 -5.87 -22.78 -0.93
CA PHE A 359 -5.32 -23.00 -2.29
C PHE A 359 -5.08 -24.44 -2.76
N SER A 360 -5.58 -25.48 -2.09
CA SER A 360 -5.47 -26.86 -2.62
C SER A 360 -6.43 -27.21 -3.77
N TRP A 361 -6.87 -26.23 -4.57
CA TRP A 361 -7.61 -26.53 -5.80
C TRP A 361 -6.69 -26.89 -6.98
N ALA A 362 -5.42 -26.47 -6.94
CA ALA A 362 -4.43 -26.88 -7.94
C ALA A 362 -4.11 -28.39 -7.86
N ASP A 363 -4.19 -28.99 -6.67
CA ASP A 363 -4.08 -30.44 -6.50
C ASP A 363 -5.33 -31.17 -7.02
N LYS A 364 -6.51 -30.57 -6.86
CA LYS A 364 -7.79 -31.17 -7.30
C LYS A 364 -7.96 -31.20 -8.84
N VAL A 365 -7.35 -30.26 -9.56
CA VAL A 365 -7.33 -30.28 -11.05
C VAL A 365 -6.30 -31.26 -11.59
N ARG A 366 -5.23 -31.54 -10.84
CA ARG A 366 -4.18 -32.50 -11.24
C ARG A 366 -4.60 -33.95 -10.97
N GLU A 367 -5.42 -34.21 -9.96
CA GLU A 367 -5.99 -35.54 -9.69
C GLU A 367 -7.08 -35.93 -10.71
N ASN A 368 -7.93 -35.00 -11.14
CA ASN A 368 -9.01 -35.30 -12.10
C ASN A 368 -8.55 -35.44 -13.57
N SER A 369 -7.26 -35.28 -13.87
CA SER A 369 -6.71 -35.44 -15.23
C SER A 369 -5.97 -36.77 -15.43
N LYS A 370 -5.89 -37.64 -14.42
CA LYS A 370 -5.19 -38.93 -14.51
C LYS A 370 -6.08 -40.19 -14.54
N GLU A 371 -7.40 -40.07 -14.52
CA GLU A 371 -8.30 -41.25 -14.51
C GLU A 371 -9.04 -41.58 -15.82
N THR A 372 -8.71 -40.98 -16.97
CA THR A 372 -9.39 -41.31 -18.26
C THR A 372 -8.53 -41.91 -19.36
N CYS A 373 -7.38 -42.52 -19.04
CA CYS A 373 -6.61 -43.30 -20.02
C CYS A 373 -6.22 -44.68 -19.47
N ARG A 374 -7.23 -45.53 -19.19
CA ARG A 374 -7.14 -47.00 -19.27
C ARG A 374 -8.51 -47.63 -19.04
N ALA A 375 -9.19 -47.92 -20.15
CA ALA A 375 -10.12 -49.04 -20.40
C ALA A 375 -11.17 -48.60 -21.42
N LEU A 376 -10.86 -48.79 -22.70
CA LEU A 376 -11.59 -49.63 -23.67
C LEU A 376 -10.86 -49.59 -25.01
#